data_AF-A0A960AM53-F1
#
_entry.id   AF-A0A960AM53-F1
#
_cell.length_a   1.000
_cell.length_b   1.000
_cell.length_c   1.000
_cell.angle_alpha   90.00
_cell.angle_beta   90.00
_cell.angle_gamma   90.00
#
_symmetry.space_group_name_H-M   'P 1'
#
loop_
_entity.id
_entity.type
_entity.pdbx_description
1 polymer ?
#
loop_
_entity_poly.entity_id
_entity_poly.type
_entity_poly.pdbx_seq_one_letter_code
_entity_poly.pdbx_strand_id
1 'polypeptide(L)'
;LDDLRAFRDRLGLPITDAALADAPYYHPGKDSPEVEYVLECRRKLGGMMPKRWPNPKVKVTVPAGDLYDEFMLGTKNPGGVSTTMAFVRLLTKLIKDPELGRRIVPIIPDEARTFGMEPLFRQVGIYAAFGQLYEPVDKAQLLYYRETRDGQVLEEGITEAGSMASFMAAGTSAATAGITTVPFFIFYSMFGMQRVGDFV
;
A
#
# COMPACT_ATOMS: atom_id res chain seq x y z
N LEU A 1 -21.28 40.01 1.43
CA LEU A 1 -20.35 40.93 2.10
C LEU A 1 -20.61 40.97 3.61
N ASP A 2 -21.87 41.04 4.04
CA ASP A 2 -22.22 41.03 5.46
C ASP A 2 -21.76 39.78 6.21
N ASP A 3 -21.81 38.59 5.58
CA ASP A 3 -21.25 37.36 6.18
C ASP A 3 -19.74 37.44 6.40
N LEU A 4 -18.99 38.03 5.46
CA LEU A 4 -17.54 38.21 5.59
C LEU A 4 -17.20 39.22 6.69
N ARG A 5 -17.99 40.31 6.79
CA ARG A 5 -17.90 41.28 7.88
C ARG A 5 -18.12 40.61 9.23
N ALA A 6 -19.22 39.87 9.37
CA ALA A 6 -19.54 39.14 10.60
C ALA A 6 -18.46 38.11 10.96
N PHE A 7 -17.87 37.42 9.98
CA PHE A 7 -16.79 36.46 10.21
C PHE A 7 -15.48 37.14 10.66
N ARG A 8 -15.08 38.22 9.98
CA ARG A 8 -13.90 39.05 10.31
C ARG A 8 -14.01 39.62 11.72
N ASP A 9 -15.18 40.15 12.08
CA ASP A 9 -15.46 40.71 13.41
C ASP A 9 -15.44 39.61 14.48
N ARG A 10 -16.07 38.45 14.22
CA ARG A 10 -16.10 37.32 15.15
C ARG A 10 -14.71 36.74 15.44
N LEU A 11 -13.82 36.75 14.46
CA LEU A 11 -12.44 36.29 14.59
C LEU A 11 -11.47 37.40 15.05
N GLY A 12 -11.94 38.64 15.20
CA GLY A 12 -11.11 39.77 15.60
C GLY A 12 -9.98 40.10 14.62
N LEU A 13 -10.18 39.85 13.32
CA LEU A 13 -9.13 40.07 12.32
C LEU A 13 -9.01 41.56 12.00
N PRO A 14 -7.79 42.14 11.99
CA PRO A 14 -7.56 43.56 11.74
C PRO A 14 -7.60 43.88 10.23
N ILE A 15 -8.69 43.53 9.55
CA ILE A 15 -8.96 43.82 8.14
C ILE A 15 -9.96 44.98 8.09
N THR A 16 -9.76 45.99 7.24
CA THR A 16 -10.68 47.13 7.14
C THR A 16 -11.94 46.80 6.35
N ASP A 17 -13.04 47.52 6.58
CA ASP A 17 -14.30 47.34 5.83
C ASP A 17 -14.13 47.54 4.32
N ALA A 18 -13.30 48.50 3.93
CA ALA A 18 -13.01 48.76 2.52
C ALA A 18 -12.26 47.58 1.86
N ALA A 19 -11.36 46.93 2.60
CA ALA A 19 -10.59 45.80 2.08
C ALA A 19 -11.41 44.50 2.00
N LEU A 20 -12.53 44.37 2.73
CA LEU A 20 -13.35 43.15 2.73
C LEU A 20 -13.95 42.81 1.35
N ALA A 21 -14.15 43.81 0.49
CA ALA A 21 -14.66 43.60 -0.87
C ALA A 21 -13.75 42.69 -1.70
N ASP A 22 -12.44 42.71 -1.42
CA ASP A 22 -11.42 41.96 -2.16
C ASP A 22 -11.13 40.58 -1.52
N ALA A 23 -11.84 40.21 -0.45
CA ALA A 23 -11.63 38.96 0.31
C ALA A 23 -10.14 38.66 0.62
N PRO A 24 -9.40 39.59 1.24
CA PRO A 24 -7.95 39.48 1.40
C PRO A 24 -7.58 38.36 2.38
N TYR A 25 -6.46 37.70 2.09
CA TYR A 25 -5.80 36.83 3.07
C TYR A 25 -5.18 37.66 4.19
N TYR A 26 -5.28 37.16 5.42
CA TYR A 26 -4.63 37.76 6.58
C TYR A 26 -3.41 36.96 7.01
N HIS A 27 -2.29 37.65 7.25
CA HIS A 27 -1.10 37.11 7.89
C HIS A 27 -0.65 38.11 8.96
N PRO A 28 -0.48 37.71 10.24
CA PRO A 28 -0.15 38.62 11.34
C PRO A 28 1.29 39.18 11.29
N GLY A 29 2.01 39.01 10.17
CA GLY A 29 3.45 39.25 10.05
C GLY A 29 4.30 38.02 10.37
N LYS A 30 5.47 37.91 9.73
CA LYS A 30 6.40 36.76 9.88
C LYS A 30 7.04 36.66 11.27
N ASP A 31 7.16 37.80 11.96
CA ASP A 31 7.81 37.92 13.27
C ASP A 31 6.77 38.05 14.41
N SER A 32 5.51 37.71 14.14
CA SER A 32 4.43 37.78 15.14
C SER A 32 4.55 36.63 16.15
N PRO A 33 4.12 36.83 17.42
CA PRO A 33 4.12 35.76 18.43
C PRO A 33 3.33 34.52 17.97
N GLU A 34 2.24 34.70 17.23
CA GLU A 34 1.41 33.61 16.71
C GLU A 34 2.17 32.77 15.68
N VAL A 35 2.90 33.41 14.76
CA VAL A 35 3.67 32.71 13.73
C VAL A 35 4.88 32.01 14.34
N GLU A 36 5.56 32.65 15.29
CA GLU A 36 6.66 32.02 16.03
C GLU A 36 6.18 30.76 16.78
N TYR A 37 5.07 30.87 17.51
CA TYR A 37 4.49 29.75 18.25
C TYR A 37 4.12 28.58 17.33
N VAL A 38 3.42 28.85 16.23
CA VAL A 38 3.04 27.81 15.25
C VAL A 38 4.27 27.15 14.65
N LEU A 39 5.29 27.92 14.25
CA LEU A 39 6.52 27.37 13.68
C LEU A 39 7.31 26.54 14.71
N GLU A 40 7.33 26.94 15.97
CA GLU A 40 7.97 26.18 17.05
C GLU A 40 7.24 24.84 17.27
N CYS A 41 5.91 24.84 17.34
CA CYS A 41 5.11 23.61 17.41
C CYS A 41 5.39 22.69 16.22
N ARG A 42 5.47 23.22 15.00
CA ARG A 42 5.81 22.42 13.81
C ARG A 42 7.22 21.85 13.89
N ARG A 43 8.21 22.60 14.39
CA ARG A 43 9.58 22.09 14.62
C ARG A 43 9.59 20.95 15.62
N LYS A 44 8.88 21.05 16.75
CA LYS A 44 8.74 19.98 17.75
C LYS A 44 8.09 18.71 17.18
N LEU A 45 7.19 18.88 16.20
CA LEU A 45 6.46 17.78 15.53
C LEU A 45 7.15 17.26 14.25
N GLY A 46 8.43 17.57 14.03
CA GLY A 46 9.20 17.03 12.89
C GLY A 46 9.04 17.79 11.57
N GLY A 47 8.54 19.03 11.60
CA GLY A 47 8.49 19.93 10.45
C GLY A 47 7.08 20.21 9.96
N MET A 48 6.93 20.68 8.71
CA MET A 48 5.63 21.01 8.09
C MET A 48 4.96 19.78 7.48
N MET A 49 3.62 19.72 7.53
CA MET A 49 2.78 18.70 6.90
C MET A 49 1.53 19.35 6.30
N PRO A 50 0.95 18.79 5.22
CA PRO A 50 1.35 17.55 4.55
C PRO A 50 2.63 17.69 3.69
N LYS A 51 3.39 16.59 3.57
CA LYS A 51 4.57 16.49 2.70
C LYS A 51 4.55 15.16 1.97
N ARG A 52 4.90 15.16 0.68
CA ARG A 52 5.00 13.97 -0.16
C ARG A 52 6.36 13.92 -0.85
N TRP A 53 6.98 12.75 -0.90
CA TRP A 53 8.21 12.52 -1.65
C TRP A 53 7.88 11.77 -2.94
N PRO A 54 7.98 12.39 -4.12
CA PRO A 54 7.55 11.76 -5.37
C PRO A 54 8.47 10.63 -5.83
N ASN A 55 9.74 10.67 -5.44
CA ASN A 55 10.74 9.70 -5.87
C ASN A 55 11.15 8.78 -4.72
N PRO A 56 11.25 7.45 -4.96
CA PRO A 56 11.76 6.52 -3.97
C PRO A 56 13.20 6.88 -3.61
N LYS A 57 13.51 6.88 -2.30
CA LYS A 57 14.88 7.09 -1.81
C LYS A 57 15.80 5.91 -2.11
N VAL A 58 15.23 4.71 -2.22
CA VAL A 58 15.95 3.45 -2.45
C VAL A 58 15.60 2.94 -3.84
N LYS A 59 16.62 2.75 -4.68
CA LYS A 59 16.48 2.06 -5.97
C LYS A 59 16.29 0.56 -5.72
N VAL A 60 15.34 -0.03 -6.42
CA VAL A 60 15.10 -1.47 -6.42
C VAL A 60 15.70 -2.03 -7.71
N THR A 61 16.62 -2.96 -7.59
CA THR A 61 17.11 -3.73 -8.74
C THR A 61 16.06 -4.77 -9.09
N VAL A 62 15.73 -4.86 -10.37
CA VAL A 62 14.87 -5.92 -10.90
C VAL A 62 15.77 -7.08 -11.33
N PRO A 63 15.36 -8.34 -11.11
CA PRO A 63 16.12 -9.50 -11.56
C PRO A 63 16.49 -9.43 -13.05
N ALA A 64 17.58 -10.09 -13.42
CA ALA A 64 18.02 -10.15 -14.82
C ALA A 64 17.12 -11.09 -15.67
N GLY A 65 17.38 -11.10 -16.98
CA GLY A 65 16.60 -11.87 -17.97
C GLY A 65 16.50 -13.37 -17.68
N ASP A 66 17.53 -13.95 -17.04
CA ASP A 66 17.62 -15.38 -16.71
C ASP A 66 16.46 -15.89 -15.85
N LEU A 67 15.94 -15.05 -14.95
CA LEU A 67 14.74 -15.38 -14.17
C LEU A 67 13.52 -15.59 -15.08
N TYR A 68 13.44 -14.83 -16.17
CA TYR A 68 12.32 -14.74 -17.10
C TYR A 68 12.43 -15.65 -18.33
N ASP A 69 13.64 -16.12 -18.68
CA ASP A 69 13.92 -16.86 -19.92
C ASP A 69 12.98 -18.06 -20.12
N GLU A 70 12.65 -18.80 -19.06
CA GLU A 70 11.78 -19.97 -19.18
C GLU A 70 10.36 -19.63 -19.65
N PHE A 71 9.88 -18.41 -19.38
CA PHE A 71 8.54 -17.97 -19.79
C PHE A 71 8.54 -17.55 -21.27
N MET A 72 9.70 -17.13 -21.79
CA MET A 72 9.88 -16.79 -23.22
C MET A 72 9.97 -18.02 -24.12
N LEU A 73 10.47 -19.14 -23.57
CA LEU A 73 10.62 -20.40 -24.31
C LEU A 73 9.29 -21.14 -24.56
N GLY A 74 8.19 -20.65 -23.99
CA GLY A 74 6.87 -21.28 -24.12
C GLY A 74 6.70 -22.54 -23.26
N THR A 75 5.45 -22.98 -23.16
CA THR A 75 5.09 -24.12 -22.31
C THR A 75 5.40 -25.43 -23.02
N LYS A 76 6.30 -26.23 -22.44
CA LYS A 76 6.69 -27.56 -22.96
C LYS A 76 5.76 -28.69 -22.53
N ASN A 77 4.85 -28.43 -21.59
CA ASN A 77 3.90 -29.42 -21.10
C ASN A 77 2.82 -29.69 -22.15
N PRO A 78 2.59 -30.95 -22.58
CA PRO A 78 1.52 -31.31 -23.52
C PRO A 78 0.13 -30.88 -23.07
N GLY A 79 -0.13 -30.82 -21.76
CA GLY A 79 -1.41 -30.36 -21.19
C GLY A 79 -1.58 -28.84 -21.12
N GLY A 80 -0.57 -28.06 -21.55
CA GLY A 80 -0.56 -26.60 -21.39
C GLY A 80 -0.47 -26.14 -19.93
N VAL A 81 -0.56 -24.83 -19.71
CA VAL A 81 -0.69 -24.19 -18.40
C VAL A 81 -1.65 -23.01 -18.50
N SER A 82 -2.35 -22.69 -17.41
CA SER A 82 -3.13 -21.45 -17.35
C SER A 82 -2.21 -20.24 -17.12
N THR A 83 -2.69 -19.05 -17.49
CA THR A 83 -1.99 -17.80 -17.20
C THR A 83 -1.84 -17.56 -15.70
N THR A 84 -2.81 -17.99 -14.88
CA THR A 84 -2.71 -17.95 -13.41
C THR A 84 -1.56 -18.83 -12.90
N MET A 85 -1.42 -20.06 -13.42
CA MET A 85 -0.29 -20.93 -13.05
C MET A 85 1.05 -20.30 -13.44
N ALA A 86 1.13 -19.69 -14.62
CA ALA A 86 2.33 -18.97 -15.06
C ALA A 86 2.63 -17.76 -14.15
N PHE A 87 1.61 -17.00 -13.77
CA PHE A 87 1.72 -15.87 -12.83
C PHE A 87 2.24 -16.31 -11.46
N VAL A 88 1.64 -17.33 -10.83
CA VAL A 88 2.07 -17.82 -9.52
C VAL A 88 3.51 -18.34 -9.57
N ARG A 89 3.88 -19.03 -10.66
CA ARG A 89 5.25 -19.50 -10.87
C ARG A 89 6.23 -18.32 -10.96
N LEU A 90 5.90 -17.27 -11.71
CA LEU A 90 6.71 -16.06 -11.80
C LEU A 90 6.82 -15.36 -10.43
N LEU A 91 5.71 -15.17 -9.74
CA LEU A 91 5.66 -14.55 -8.42
C LEU A 91 6.54 -15.32 -7.41
N THR A 92 6.46 -16.65 -7.42
CA THR A 92 7.30 -17.51 -6.57
C THR A 92 8.79 -17.32 -6.84
N LYS A 93 9.19 -17.12 -8.10
CA LYS A 93 10.58 -16.81 -8.46
C LYS A 93 11.00 -15.43 -7.99
N LEU A 94 10.16 -14.40 -8.21
CA LEU A 94 10.44 -13.05 -7.75
C LEU A 94 10.60 -12.97 -6.22
N ILE A 95 9.80 -13.74 -5.48
CA ILE A 95 9.89 -13.83 -4.01
C ILE A 95 11.21 -14.47 -3.55
N LYS A 96 11.82 -15.35 -4.35
CA LYS A 96 13.11 -15.98 -4.03
C LYS A 96 14.30 -15.07 -4.34
N ASP A 97 14.10 -14.00 -5.10
CA ASP A 97 15.17 -13.05 -5.40
C ASP A 97 15.66 -12.37 -4.11
N PRO A 98 16.98 -12.31 -3.85
CA PRO A 98 17.51 -11.79 -2.59
C PRO A 98 17.30 -10.27 -2.42
N GLU A 99 17.18 -9.50 -3.51
CA GLU A 99 17.02 -8.04 -3.44
C GLU A 99 15.56 -7.60 -3.51
N LEU A 100 14.79 -8.20 -4.42
CA LEU A 100 13.40 -7.87 -4.69
C LEU A 100 12.45 -8.67 -3.79
N GLY A 101 12.78 -9.90 -3.43
CA GLY A 101 11.86 -10.84 -2.81
C GLY A 101 11.21 -10.31 -1.55
N ARG A 102 11.97 -9.66 -0.65
CA ARG A 102 11.45 -9.04 0.59
C ARG A 102 10.52 -7.85 0.37
N ARG A 103 10.46 -7.31 -0.85
CA ARG A 103 9.64 -6.15 -1.21
C ARG A 103 8.33 -6.54 -1.87
N ILE A 104 8.21 -7.78 -2.32
CA ILE A 104 6.99 -8.31 -2.92
C ILE A 104 5.94 -8.44 -1.82
N VAL A 105 4.71 -7.97 -2.08
CA VAL A 105 3.60 -8.09 -1.13
C VAL A 105 2.46 -8.84 -1.81
N PRO A 106 2.37 -10.18 -1.67
CA PRO A 106 1.24 -10.94 -2.17
C PRO A 106 0.00 -10.68 -1.31
N ILE A 107 -1.13 -10.40 -1.94
CA ILE A 107 -2.41 -10.07 -1.28
C ILE A 107 -3.51 -10.94 -1.87
N ILE A 108 -4.29 -11.59 -1.00
CA ILE A 108 -5.38 -12.50 -1.38
C ILE A 108 -6.61 -12.26 -0.48
N PRO A 109 -7.83 -12.33 -1.03
CA PRO A 109 -9.06 -12.32 -0.26
C PRO A 109 -9.64 -13.74 -0.12
N ASP A 110 -9.15 -14.51 0.86
CA ASP A 110 -9.48 -15.90 1.24
C ASP A 110 -9.12 -17.00 0.22
N GLU A 111 -9.39 -16.75 -1.06
CA GLU A 111 -9.43 -17.74 -2.14
C GLU A 111 -8.08 -18.18 -2.73
N ALA A 112 -7.11 -18.47 -1.86
CA ALA A 112 -5.75 -18.81 -2.27
C ALA A 112 -5.61 -20.13 -3.04
N ARG A 113 -6.39 -21.15 -2.67
CA ARG A 113 -6.35 -22.48 -3.31
C ARG A 113 -6.83 -22.41 -4.75
N THR A 114 -7.86 -21.61 -5.02
CA THR A 114 -8.40 -21.39 -6.37
C THR A 114 -7.33 -20.88 -7.33
N PHE A 115 -6.45 -20.01 -6.86
CA PHE A 115 -5.36 -19.45 -7.67
C PHE A 115 -4.09 -20.29 -7.65
N GLY A 116 -4.04 -21.39 -6.87
CA GLY A 116 -2.85 -22.23 -6.72
C GLY A 116 -1.72 -21.55 -5.94
N MET A 117 -2.05 -20.65 -5.02
CA MET A 117 -1.08 -19.86 -4.23
C MET A 117 -0.51 -20.63 -3.02
N GLU A 118 -1.02 -21.83 -2.73
CA GLU A 118 -0.64 -22.65 -1.57
C GLU A 118 0.88 -22.88 -1.41
N PRO A 119 1.68 -23.07 -2.48
CA PRO A 119 3.13 -23.22 -2.33
C PRO A 119 3.82 -22.00 -1.70
N LEU A 120 3.26 -20.79 -1.90
CA LEU A 120 3.82 -19.56 -1.33
C LEU A 120 3.66 -19.51 0.18
N PHE A 121 2.56 -20.02 0.72
CA PHE A 121 2.25 -19.97 2.15
C PHE A 121 3.28 -20.72 2.98
N ARG A 122 3.70 -21.87 2.48
CA ARG A 122 4.78 -22.64 3.12
C ARG A 122 6.13 -21.93 3.02
N GLN A 123 6.38 -21.24 1.92
CA GLN A 123 7.67 -20.60 1.69
C GLN A 123 7.83 -19.35 2.55
N VAL A 124 6.88 -18.42 2.46
CA VAL A 124 7.00 -17.08 3.06
C VAL A 124 5.99 -16.77 4.16
N GLY A 125 5.07 -17.69 4.45
CA GLY A 125 4.11 -17.53 5.53
C GLY A 125 3.02 -16.50 5.23
N ILE A 126 1.93 -16.62 5.97
CA ILE A 126 0.84 -15.64 6.03
C ILE A 126 1.13 -14.71 7.20
N TYR A 127 1.05 -13.41 6.96
CA TYR A 127 1.25 -12.40 7.99
C TYR A 127 0.13 -12.48 9.03
N ALA A 128 0.52 -12.69 10.29
CA ALA A 128 -0.37 -12.61 11.44
C ALA A 128 0.32 -11.88 12.57
N ALA A 129 -0.15 -10.67 12.92
CA ALA A 129 0.48 -9.81 13.93
C ALA A 129 0.66 -10.51 15.29
N PHE A 130 -0.30 -11.36 15.67
CA PHE A 130 -0.27 -12.11 16.91
C PHE A 130 0.40 -13.49 16.80
N GLY A 131 0.79 -13.89 15.59
CA GLY A 131 1.21 -15.25 15.24
C GLY A 131 0.01 -16.20 15.14
N GLN A 132 0.30 -17.49 14.94
CA GLN A 132 -0.69 -18.54 14.83
C GLN A 132 -1.32 -18.85 16.20
N LEU A 133 -2.59 -18.48 16.38
CA LEU A 133 -3.34 -18.65 17.63
C LEU A 133 -4.21 -19.92 17.67
N TYR A 134 -4.21 -20.72 16.60
CA TYR A 134 -5.02 -21.93 16.46
C TYR A 134 -4.22 -23.05 15.78
N GLU A 135 -4.68 -24.29 15.93
CA GLU A 135 -4.14 -25.42 15.19
C GLU A 135 -4.85 -25.53 13.83
N PRO A 136 -4.14 -25.44 12.69
CA PRO A 136 -4.76 -25.54 11.39
C PRO A 136 -5.44 -26.88 11.20
N VAL A 137 -6.66 -26.85 10.67
CA VAL A 137 -7.40 -28.07 10.30
C VAL A 137 -6.63 -28.89 9.26
N ASP A 138 -5.83 -28.22 8.42
CA ASP A 138 -5.01 -28.83 7.39
C ASP A 138 -3.55 -29.07 7.81
N LYS A 139 -3.21 -29.01 9.10
CA LYS A 139 -1.84 -29.24 9.60
C LYS A 139 -1.22 -30.58 9.16
N ALA A 140 -2.05 -31.59 8.90
CA ALA A 140 -1.62 -32.89 8.39
C ALA A 140 -1.38 -32.90 6.86
N GLN A 141 -1.78 -31.87 6.14
CA GLN A 141 -1.55 -31.71 4.71
C GLN A 141 -0.17 -31.11 4.44
N LEU A 142 0.41 -31.45 3.29
CA LEU A 142 1.75 -30.99 2.90
C LEU A 142 1.83 -29.46 2.66
N LEU A 143 0.67 -28.83 2.47
CA LEU A 143 0.45 -27.42 2.16
C LEU A 143 -0.49 -26.78 3.20
N TYR A 144 -0.14 -26.90 4.48
CA TYR A 144 -0.93 -26.31 5.57
C TYR A 144 -0.74 -24.80 5.69
N TYR A 145 -1.73 -24.11 6.26
CA TYR A 145 -1.66 -22.67 6.52
C TYR A 145 -0.66 -22.35 7.65
N ARG A 146 0.41 -21.65 7.28
CA ARG A 146 1.47 -21.22 8.22
C ARG A 146 1.37 -19.71 8.46
N GLU A 147 0.75 -19.35 9.57
CA GLU A 147 0.66 -17.96 10.02
C GLU A 147 1.86 -17.59 10.92
N THR A 148 2.54 -16.50 10.59
CA THR A 148 3.70 -16.01 11.35
C THR A 148 3.74 -14.48 11.41
N ARG A 149 4.41 -13.95 12.44
CA ARG A 149 4.57 -12.49 12.61
C ARG A 149 5.42 -11.84 11.52
N ASP A 150 6.31 -12.64 10.93
CA ASP A 150 7.17 -12.30 9.80
C ASP A 150 6.65 -12.85 8.47
N GLY A 151 5.38 -13.29 8.44
CA GLY A 151 4.75 -13.77 7.22
C GLY A 151 4.67 -12.65 6.18
N GLN A 152 4.77 -13.03 4.91
CA GLN A 152 4.85 -12.06 3.81
C GLN A 152 3.55 -11.92 3.02
N VAL A 153 2.70 -12.95 3.01
CA VAL A 153 1.39 -12.89 2.36
C VAL A 153 0.41 -12.14 3.25
N LEU A 154 -0.32 -11.18 2.69
CA LEU A 154 -1.48 -10.57 3.33
C LEU A 154 -2.73 -11.36 2.93
N GLU A 155 -3.27 -12.11 3.88
CA GLU A 155 -4.53 -12.84 3.76
C GLU A 155 -5.60 -12.02 4.48
N GLU A 156 -6.42 -11.31 3.70
CA GLU A 156 -7.36 -10.32 4.25
C GLU A 156 -8.75 -10.93 4.52
N GLY A 157 -8.96 -12.20 4.13
CA GLY A 157 -10.27 -12.84 4.16
C GLY A 157 -11.22 -12.27 3.10
N ILE A 158 -12.54 -12.44 3.30
CA ILE A 158 -13.56 -12.03 2.33
C ILE A 158 -13.77 -10.50 2.35
N THR A 159 -12.79 -9.76 1.81
CA THR A 159 -12.82 -8.30 1.71
C THR A 159 -11.94 -7.79 0.57
N GLU A 160 -12.54 -7.57 -0.60
CA GLU A 160 -11.82 -6.97 -1.73
C GLU A 160 -11.46 -5.50 -1.45
N ALA A 161 -12.30 -4.78 -0.71
CA ALA A 161 -12.03 -3.39 -0.33
C ALA A 161 -10.86 -3.29 0.65
N GLY A 162 -10.77 -4.19 1.64
CA GLY A 162 -9.62 -4.28 2.55
C GLY A 162 -8.35 -4.66 1.79
N SER A 163 -8.43 -5.68 0.94
CA SER A 163 -7.32 -6.10 0.07
C SER A 163 -6.83 -4.98 -0.85
N MET A 164 -7.74 -4.20 -1.42
CA MET A 164 -7.40 -3.05 -2.24
C MET A 164 -6.76 -1.92 -1.41
N ALA A 165 -7.23 -1.68 -0.19
CA ALA A 165 -6.59 -0.72 0.71
C ALA A 165 -5.14 -1.13 1.04
N SER A 166 -4.92 -2.42 1.34
CA SER A 166 -3.58 -2.99 1.54
C SER A 166 -2.71 -2.87 0.27
N PHE A 167 -3.30 -3.12 -0.91
CA PHE A 167 -2.64 -2.94 -2.20
C PHE A 167 -2.20 -1.48 -2.43
N MET A 168 -3.06 -0.51 -2.17
CA MET A 168 -2.74 0.93 -2.29
C MET A 168 -1.67 1.37 -1.28
N ALA A 169 -1.77 0.93 -0.03
CA ALA A 169 -0.79 1.24 1.01
C ALA A 169 0.60 0.71 0.65
N ALA A 170 0.68 -0.53 0.17
CA ALA A 170 1.91 -1.11 -0.34
C ALA A 170 2.39 -0.38 -1.61
N GLY A 171 1.53 -0.16 -2.60
CA GLY A 171 1.90 0.48 -3.87
C GLY A 171 2.38 1.93 -3.73
N THR A 172 1.97 2.63 -2.67
CA THR A 172 2.37 4.01 -2.38
C THR A 172 3.44 4.15 -1.30
N SER A 173 3.90 3.03 -0.73
CA SER A 173 4.90 2.95 0.36
C SER A 173 6.19 3.72 0.08
N ALA A 174 6.61 3.77 -1.19
CA ALA A 174 7.78 4.53 -1.62
C ALA A 174 7.65 6.03 -1.32
N ALA A 175 6.45 6.60 -1.49
CA ALA A 175 6.20 8.02 -1.30
C ALA A 175 5.78 8.36 0.13
N THR A 176 5.09 7.44 0.81
CA THR A 176 4.54 7.63 2.15
C THR A 176 5.54 7.25 3.26
N ALA A 177 6.20 6.10 3.12
CA ALA A 177 7.13 5.54 4.10
C ALA A 177 8.60 5.56 3.66
N GLY A 178 8.88 5.90 2.39
CA GLY A 178 10.26 5.91 1.85
C GLY A 178 10.83 4.52 1.57
N ILE A 179 10.00 3.48 1.65
CA ILE A 179 10.38 2.09 1.41
C ILE A 179 9.61 1.61 0.18
N THR A 180 10.30 1.17 -0.87
CA THR A 180 9.63 0.64 -2.06
C THR A 180 9.18 -0.79 -1.83
N THR A 181 7.88 -1.04 -1.92
CA THR A 181 7.29 -2.38 -2.03
C THR A 181 6.57 -2.57 -3.36
N VAL A 182 6.30 -3.81 -3.72
CA VAL A 182 5.70 -4.22 -5.00
C VAL A 182 4.53 -5.16 -4.70
N PRO A 183 3.29 -4.64 -4.59
CA PRO A 183 2.15 -5.47 -4.26
C PRO A 183 1.61 -6.24 -5.46
N PHE A 184 1.13 -7.44 -5.20
CA PHE A 184 0.39 -8.28 -6.14
C PHE A 184 -0.90 -8.74 -5.49
N PHE A 185 -2.02 -8.14 -5.91
CA PHE A 185 -3.35 -8.50 -5.45
C PHE A 185 -4.03 -9.39 -6.49
N ILE A 186 -4.33 -10.65 -6.12
CA ILE A 186 -5.02 -11.61 -6.96
C ILE A 186 -6.39 -11.96 -6.36
N PHE A 187 -7.42 -11.90 -7.18
CA PHE A 187 -8.82 -12.07 -6.77
C PHE A 187 -9.68 -12.37 -8.01
N TYR A 188 -10.95 -12.71 -7.83
CA TYR A 188 -11.86 -12.88 -8.96
C TYR A 188 -12.13 -11.54 -9.66
N SER A 189 -11.84 -11.48 -10.96
CA SER A 189 -11.93 -10.24 -11.73
C SER A 189 -13.28 -9.53 -11.65
N MET A 190 -14.38 -10.27 -11.46
CA MET A 190 -15.73 -9.71 -11.28
C MET A 190 -15.81 -8.76 -10.06
N PHE A 191 -15.05 -9.02 -9.00
CA PHE A 191 -15.02 -8.19 -7.79
C PHE A 191 -13.89 -7.14 -7.81
N GLY A 192 -13.38 -6.80 -9.00
CA GLY A 192 -12.41 -5.72 -9.18
C GLY A 192 -13.12 -4.38 -9.33
N MET A 193 -13.03 -3.80 -10.53
CA MET A 193 -13.61 -2.49 -10.86
C MET A 193 -15.09 -2.36 -10.49
N GLN A 194 -15.87 -3.44 -10.58
CA GLN A 194 -17.29 -3.42 -10.23
C GLN A 194 -17.53 -3.24 -8.72
N ARG A 195 -16.62 -3.74 -7.87
CA ARG A 195 -16.81 -3.76 -6.41
C ARG A 195 -16.01 -2.66 -5.71
N VAL A 196 -14.79 -2.40 -6.16
CA VAL A 196 -13.84 -1.46 -5.55
C VAL A 196 -13.44 -0.33 -6.51
N GLY A 197 -14.31 0.02 -7.47
CA GLY A 197 -14.00 0.98 -8.52
C GLY A 197 -13.59 2.37 -8.03
N ASP A 198 -14.11 2.84 -6.89
CA ASP A 198 -13.75 4.15 -6.32
C ASP A 198 -12.33 4.18 -5.71
N PHE A 199 -11.73 3.02 -5.48
CA PHE A 199 -10.34 2.89 -4.99
C PHE A 199 -9.30 2.95 -6.12
N VAL A 200 -9.71 2.75 -7.39
CA VAL A 200 -8.83 2.59 -8.56
C VAL A 200 -8.81 3.87 -9.39
#